data_AF-A0A655EIL6-F1
#
_entry.id   AF-A0A655EIL6-F1
#
_cell.length_a   1.000
_cell.length_b   1.000
_cell.length_c   1.000
_cell.angle_alpha   90.00
_cell.angle_beta   90.00
_cell.angle_gamma   90.00
#
_symmetry.space_group_name_H-M   'P 1'
#
loop_
_entity.id
_entity.type
_entity.pdbx_description
1 polymer ?
#
loop_
_entity_poly.entity_id
_entity_poly.type
_entity_poly.pdbx_seq_one_letter_code
_entity_poly.pdbx_strand_id
1 'polypeptide(L)'
;MLDETLRWLELPQHHFLCADSEIYPPQLRAIDDYPGAIFIDGDPACLHTCQLAVVGSRSHSWYGERWGRLLCESLAKSGLTITSGLARGIDGVAHNAAMSMGEKV
;
A
#
# COMPACT_ATOMS: atom_id res chain seq x y z
N MET A 1 5.65 -23.66 8.39
CA MET A 1 4.60 -22.90 7.69
C MET A 1 3.58 -22.31 8.66
N LEU A 2 2.71 -23.09 9.33
CA LEU A 2 1.74 -22.52 10.30
C LEU A 2 2.41 -21.88 11.52
N ASP A 3 3.36 -22.59 12.14
CA ASP A 3 4.08 -22.06 13.32
C ASP A 3 4.88 -20.78 13.00
N GLU A 4 5.38 -20.65 11.77
CA GLU A 4 6.10 -19.46 11.31
C GLU A 4 5.15 -18.29 11.13
N THR A 5 3.96 -18.52 10.54
CA THR A 5 2.93 -17.48 10.42
C THR A 5 2.42 -17.02 11.78
N LEU A 6 2.21 -17.93 12.73
CA LEU A 6 1.80 -17.57 14.08
C LEU A 6 2.87 -16.71 14.78
N ARG A 7 4.14 -17.10 14.68
CA ARG A 7 5.25 -16.28 15.19
C ARG A 7 5.36 -14.92 14.50
N TRP A 8 5.08 -14.86 13.20
CA TRP A 8 5.04 -13.60 12.45
C TRP A 8 3.93 -12.69 12.99
N LEU A 9 2.74 -13.24 13.29
CA LEU A 9 1.63 -12.48 13.88
C LEU A 9 1.87 -12.02 15.32
N GLU A 10 2.84 -12.61 16.03
CA GLU A 10 3.26 -12.15 17.37
C GLU A 10 4.12 -10.88 17.30
N LEU A 11 4.65 -10.52 16.12
CA LEU A 11 5.45 -9.31 15.95
C LEU A 11 4.59 -8.04 16.04
N PRO A 12 5.14 -6.91 16.53
CA PRO A 12 4.42 -5.65 16.56
C PRO A 12 3.99 -5.21 15.15
N GLN A 13 2.80 -4.61 15.05
CA GLN A 13 2.22 -4.11 13.79
C GLN A 13 1.93 -5.19 12.73
N HIS A 14 1.93 -6.46 13.13
CA HIS A 14 1.54 -7.56 12.25
C HIS A 14 0.11 -7.96 12.58
N HIS A 15 -0.73 -8.03 11.55
CA HIS A 15 -2.16 -8.28 11.71
C HIS A 15 -2.67 -9.31 10.72
N PHE A 16 -3.73 -10.00 11.12
CA PHE A 16 -4.50 -10.90 10.26
C PHE A 16 -5.97 -10.48 10.33
N LEU A 17 -6.54 -10.09 9.19
CA LEU A 17 -7.93 -9.66 9.11
C LEU A 17 -8.71 -10.60 8.19
N CYS A 18 -9.76 -11.21 8.74
CA CYS A 18 -10.77 -11.91 7.95
C CYS A 18 -11.74 -10.92 7.31
N ALA A 19 -12.38 -11.33 6.21
CA ALA A 19 -13.30 -10.48 5.46
C ALA A 19 -14.56 -10.06 6.23
N ASP A 20 -14.91 -10.75 7.31
CA ASP A 20 -15.99 -10.41 8.25
C ASP A 20 -15.57 -9.39 9.32
N SER A 21 -14.28 -9.07 9.43
CA SER A 21 -13.77 -8.05 10.33
C SER A 21 -14.38 -6.68 10.03
N GLU A 22 -14.76 -5.94 11.08
CA GLU A 22 -15.28 -4.57 10.95
C GLU A 22 -14.26 -3.60 10.33
N ILE A 23 -12.97 -3.86 10.57
CA ILE A 23 -11.86 -3.04 10.06
C ILE A 23 -11.32 -3.54 8.72
N TYR A 24 -11.95 -4.54 8.10
CA TYR A 24 -11.56 -4.98 6.75
C TYR A 24 -11.83 -3.84 5.74
N PRO A 25 -10.93 -3.61 4.76
CA PRO A 25 -11.03 -2.44 3.88
C PRO A 25 -12.31 -2.48 3.02
N PRO A 26 -13.19 -1.46 3.10
CA PRO A 26 -14.46 -1.48 2.38
C PRO A 26 -14.27 -1.47 0.86
N GLN A 27 -13.24 -0.78 0.36
CA GLN A 27 -12.90 -0.76 -1.06
C GLN A 27 -12.51 -2.15 -1.59
N LEU A 28 -11.82 -2.94 -0.77
CA LEU A 28 -11.46 -4.31 -1.13
C LEU A 28 -12.66 -5.25 -1.03
N ARG A 29 -13.57 -5.06 -0.08
CA ARG A 29 -14.82 -5.86 -0.02
C ARG A 29 -15.76 -5.59 -1.20
N ALA A 30 -15.60 -4.46 -1.89
CA ALA A 30 -16.46 -4.06 -3.00
C ALA A 30 -16.14 -4.72 -4.35
N ILE A 31 -15.01 -5.44 -4.48
CA ILE A 31 -14.69 -6.19 -5.71
C ILE A 31 -15.31 -7.59 -5.66
N ASP A 32 -15.64 -8.17 -6.82
CA ASP A 32 -16.35 -9.45 -6.89
C ASP A 32 -15.59 -10.63 -6.26
N ASP A 33 -14.26 -10.68 -6.46
CA ASP A 33 -13.37 -11.74 -5.96
C ASP A 33 -12.44 -11.19 -4.87
N TYR A 34 -13.03 -10.62 -3.82
CA TYR A 34 -12.27 -10.08 -2.70
C TYR A 34 -11.62 -11.20 -1.86
N PRO A 35 -10.41 -11.00 -1.31
CA PRO A 35 -9.74 -12.03 -0.54
C PRO A 35 -10.45 -12.28 0.80
N GLY A 36 -10.72 -13.55 1.13
CA GLY A 36 -11.39 -13.93 2.38
C GLY A 36 -10.63 -13.56 3.66
N ALA A 37 -9.33 -13.35 3.57
CA ALA A 37 -8.51 -12.78 4.63
C ALA A 37 -7.26 -12.10 4.05
N ILE A 38 -6.67 -11.17 4.81
CA ILE A 38 -5.43 -10.47 4.46
C ILE A 38 -4.47 -10.44 5.66
N PHE A 39 -3.17 -10.50 5.36
CA PHE A 39 -2.09 -10.22 6.31
C PHE A 39 -1.61 -8.79 6.11
N ILE A 40 -1.34 -8.08 7.20
CA ILE A 40 -0.90 -6.68 7.18
C ILE A 40 0.37 -6.56 8.02
N ASP A 41 1.36 -5.86 7.48
CA ASP A 41 2.54 -5.38 8.18
C ASP A 41 2.50 -3.85 8.16
N GLY A 42 2.35 -3.23 9.33
CA GLY A 42 2.16 -1.79 9.50
C GLY A 42 0.78 -1.43 10.06
N ASP A 43 0.37 -0.16 9.90
CA ASP A 43 -0.87 0.38 10.46
C ASP A 43 -2.10 0.07 9.58
N PRO A 44 -3.07 -0.76 10.03
CA PRO A 44 -4.29 -1.05 9.27
C PRO A 44 -5.16 0.19 9.01
N ALA A 45 -5.00 1.28 9.78
CA ALA A 45 -5.75 2.51 9.56
C ALA A 45 -5.42 3.16 8.20
N CYS A 46 -4.24 2.89 7.63
CA CYS A 46 -3.89 3.33 6.27
C CYS A 46 -4.84 2.75 5.21
N LEU A 47 -5.47 1.60 5.45
CA LEU A 47 -6.38 0.96 4.49
C LEU A 47 -7.77 1.63 4.42
N HIS A 48 -8.04 2.60 5.30
CA HIS A 48 -9.29 3.35 5.35
C HIS A 48 -9.14 4.80 4.89
N THR A 49 -7.95 5.21 4.47
CA THR A 49 -7.70 6.57 3.97
C THR A 49 -8.17 6.71 2.51
N CYS A 50 -8.16 7.95 2.01
CA CYS A 50 -8.31 8.17 0.57
C CYS A 50 -7.02 7.74 -0.13
N GLN A 51 -7.10 6.68 -0.94
CA GLN A 51 -5.96 6.06 -1.58
C GLN A 51 -5.91 6.35 -3.08
N LEU A 52 -4.70 6.48 -3.61
CA LEU A 52 -4.44 6.51 -5.04
C LEU A 52 -3.49 5.37 -5.43
N ALA A 53 -3.97 4.47 -6.28
CA ALA A 53 -3.14 3.44 -6.86
C ALA A 53 -2.20 4.02 -7.91
N VAL A 54 -0.90 3.82 -7.75
CA VAL A 54 0.12 4.20 -8.75
C VAL A 54 0.76 2.93 -9.30
N VAL A 55 0.60 2.71 -10.60
CA VAL A 55 1.16 1.56 -11.32
C VAL A 55 1.94 2.05 -12.53
N GLY A 56 2.98 1.32 -12.93
CA GLY A 56 3.72 1.67 -14.13
C GLY A 56 4.75 0.65 -14.56
N SER A 57 5.60 1.05 -15.53
CA SER A 57 6.60 0.16 -16.10
C SER A 57 7.65 -0.26 -15.06
N ARG A 58 8.07 -1.53 -15.13
CA ARG A 58 9.22 -2.07 -14.39
C ARG A 58 10.56 -1.56 -14.92
N SER A 59 10.58 -1.11 -16.17
CA SER A 59 11.70 -0.42 -16.82
C SER A 59 11.21 0.95 -17.27
N HIS A 60 11.34 1.94 -16.40
CA HIS A 60 10.92 3.31 -16.70
C HIS A 60 12.04 4.11 -17.33
N SER A 61 11.65 5.12 -18.11
CA SER A 61 12.56 6.16 -18.54
C SER A 61 12.85 7.13 -17.41
N TRP A 62 13.93 7.92 -17.56
CA TRP A 62 14.21 9.05 -16.68
C TRP A 62 13.04 10.05 -16.61
N TYR A 63 12.35 10.26 -17.74
CA TYR A 63 11.17 11.13 -17.78
C TYR A 63 10.02 10.59 -16.93
N GLY A 64 9.74 9.28 -17.03
CA GLY A 64 8.71 8.63 -16.22
C GLY A 64 9.02 8.69 -14.72
N GLU A 65 10.27 8.45 -14.34
CA GLU A 65 10.72 8.60 -12.95
C GLU A 65 10.53 10.03 -12.43
N ARG A 66 10.96 11.04 -13.21
CA ARG A 66 10.86 12.45 -12.82
C ARG A 66 9.41 12.85 -12.54
N TRP A 67 8.50 12.54 -13.45
CA TRP A 67 7.10 12.92 -13.29
C TRP A 67 6.37 12.06 -12.27
N GLY A 68 6.66 10.76 -12.22
CA GLY A 68 6.10 9.87 -11.21
C GLY A 68 6.41 10.36 -9.80
N ARG A 69 7.67 10.74 -9.55
CA ARG A 69 8.08 11.33 -8.27
C ARG A 69 7.36 12.64 -7.97
N LEU A 70 7.38 13.61 -8.88
CA LEU A 70 6.78 14.94 -8.66
C LEU A 70 5.26 14.85 -8.36
N LEU A 71 4.55 13.98 -9.09
CA LEU A 71 3.13 13.76 -8.88
C LEU A 71 2.87 13.09 -7.53
N CYS A 72 3.60 12.03 -7.20
CA CYS A 72 3.42 11.31 -5.95
C CYS A 72 3.76 12.18 -4.73
N GLU A 73 4.84 12.97 -4.77
CA GLU A 73 5.17 13.94 -3.72
C GLU A 73 4.03 14.95 -3.52
N SER A 74 3.49 15.50 -4.61
CA SER A 74 2.43 16.52 -4.55
C SER A 74 1.12 15.95 -4.01
N LEU A 75 0.76 14.75 -4.44
CA LEU A 75 -0.48 14.07 -4.02
C LEU A 75 -0.38 13.58 -2.59
N ALA A 76 0.76 13.01 -2.18
CA ALA A 76 1.02 12.63 -0.81
C ALA A 76 0.88 13.82 0.15
N LYS A 77 1.49 14.97 -0.18
CA LYS A 77 1.33 16.22 0.60
C LYS A 77 -0.11 16.72 0.70
N SER A 78 -0.98 16.34 -0.23
CA SER A 78 -2.40 16.70 -0.17
C SER A 78 -3.22 15.79 0.74
N GLY A 79 -2.58 14.81 1.40
CA GLY A 79 -3.21 13.85 2.31
C GLY A 79 -3.71 12.58 1.63
N LEU A 80 -3.34 12.32 0.37
CA LEU A 80 -3.63 11.05 -0.30
C LEU A 80 -2.60 10.00 0.09
N THR A 81 -3.06 8.81 0.46
CA THR A 81 -2.20 7.65 0.64
C THR A 81 -1.85 7.06 -0.72
N ILE A 82 -0.57 6.83 -0.99
CA ILE A 82 -0.11 6.31 -2.28
C ILE A 82 0.01 4.79 -2.18
N THR A 83 -0.83 4.05 -2.91
CA THR A 83 -0.82 2.58 -2.88
C THR A 83 -0.18 2.02 -4.14
N SER A 84 0.72 1.03 -4.04
CA SER A 84 1.40 0.44 -5.20
C SER A 84 1.90 -0.98 -4.91
N GLY A 85 2.30 -1.72 -5.95
CA GLY A 85 2.60 -3.16 -5.86
C GLY A 85 4.02 -3.52 -5.42
N LEU A 86 4.80 -2.56 -4.91
CA LEU A 86 6.21 -2.72 -4.51
C LEU A 86 7.12 -3.32 -5.61
N ALA A 87 6.69 -3.29 -6.88
CA ALA A 87 7.51 -3.77 -7.97
C ALA A 87 8.72 -2.83 -8.17
N ARG A 88 9.79 -3.37 -8.77
CA ARG A 88 10.84 -2.50 -9.32
C ARG A 88 10.21 -1.56 -10.35
N GLY A 89 10.64 -0.31 -10.34
CA GLY A 89 10.27 0.68 -11.34
C GLY A 89 9.40 1.81 -10.78
N ILE A 90 8.33 2.19 -11.50
CA ILE A 90 7.44 3.29 -11.10
C ILE A 90 6.83 3.06 -9.71
N ASP A 91 6.48 1.82 -9.37
CA ASP A 91 5.95 1.45 -8.05
C ASP A 91 6.91 1.88 -6.92
N GLY A 92 8.21 1.57 -7.07
CA GLY A 92 9.25 2.00 -6.15
C GLY A 92 9.45 3.52 -6.13
N VAL A 93 9.35 4.19 -7.29
CA VAL A 93 9.41 5.66 -7.36
C VAL A 93 8.27 6.29 -6.57
N ALA A 94 7.05 5.75 -6.70
CA ALA A 94 5.85 6.25 -6.02
C ALA A 94 5.96 6.08 -4.49
N HIS A 95 6.37 4.89 -4.03
CA HIS A 95 6.60 4.60 -2.61
C HIS A 95 7.65 5.55 -2.01
N ASN A 96 8.81 5.67 -2.65
CA ASN A 96 9.90 6.52 -2.16
C ASN A 96 9.49 8.00 -2.13
N ALA A 97 8.77 8.46 -3.15
CA ALA A 97 8.27 9.82 -3.22
C ALA A 97 7.32 10.15 -2.06
N ALA A 98 6.35 9.28 -1.78
CA ALA A 98 5.41 9.48 -0.68
C ALA A 98 6.09 9.42 0.70
N MET A 99 6.95 8.42 0.93
CA MET A 99 7.72 8.30 2.18
C MET A 99 8.63 9.49 2.43
N SER A 100 9.23 10.07 1.37
CA SER A 100 10.09 11.24 1.52
C SER A 100 9.36 12.46 2.10
N MET A 101 8.03 12.49 1.99
CA MET A 101 7.16 13.53 2.55
C MET A 101 6.66 13.22 3.95
N GLY A 102 7.04 12.06 4.52
CA GLY A 102 6.54 11.59 5.82
C GLY A 102 5.10 11.08 5.77
N GLU A 103 4.60 10.81 4.56
CA GLU A 103 3.20 10.46 4.31
C GLU A 103 3.00 8.95 4.19
N LYS A 104 1.74 8.54 4.33
CA LYS A 104 1.32 7.13 4.33
C LYS A 104 1.42 6.52 2.92
N VAL A 105 1.83 5.27 2.89
CA VAL A 105 1.97 4.43 1.68
C VAL A 105 1.30 3.08 1.94
#